data_AF-X1GDK1-F1
#
_entry.id   AF-X1GDK1-F1
#
_cell.length_a   1.000
_cell.length_b   1.000
_cell.length_c   1.000
_cell.angle_alpha   90.00
_cell.angle_beta   90.00
_cell.angle_gamma   90.00
#
_symmetry.space_group_name_H-M   'P 1'
#
loop_
_entity.id
_entity.type
_entity.pdbx_description
1 polymer ?
#
loop_
_entity_poly.entity_id
_entity_poly.type
_entity_poly.pdbx_seq_one_letter_code
_entity_poly.pdbx_strand_id
1 'polypeptide(L)'
;MIMEKMALITLLTLCLLPGILYAQQPESPLLSSFAEYQEMKKSSPFGLEWLSLGPVINSARVEAVQVDPIRPGTMYVAFGSGNLWKSVNNGLTWKPIFEDQPALGIGDIALAPSDPNIIYLGTGESLKKPRNFTMPGTGVYKSEDG
;
A
#
# COMPACT_ATOMS: atom_id res chain seq x y z
N MET A 1 24.00 -28.73 -61.43
CA MET A 1 23.15 -27.54 -61.64
C MET A 1 21.72 -27.68 -61.10
N ILE A 2 20.95 -28.74 -61.38
CA ILE A 2 19.57 -28.90 -60.83
C ILE A 2 19.59 -29.29 -59.33
N MET A 3 20.52 -30.15 -58.93
CA MET A 3 20.63 -30.66 -57.55
C MET A 3 21.06 -29.58 -56.54
N GLU A 4 21.93 -28.64 -56.95
CA GLU A 4 22.34 -27.49 -56.13
C GLU A 4 21.22 -26.48 -55.92
N LYS A 5 20.38 -26.27 -56.95
CA LYS A 5 19.20 -25.39 -56.84
C LYS A 5 18.16 -25.98 -55.90
N MET A 6 17.96 -27.31 -55.91
CA MET A 6 17.08 -27.99 -54.96
C MET A 6 17.60 -27.89 -53.52
N ALA A 7 18.89 -28.12 -53.28
CA ALA A 7 19.50 -27.99 -51.95
C ALA A 7 19.38 -26.56 -51.39
N LEU A 8 19.57 -25.55 -52.24
CA LEU A 8 19.44 -24.14 -51.87
C LEU A 8 18.00 -23.75 -51.50
N ILE A 9 17.01 -24.26 -52.24
CA ILE A 9 15.59 -24.04 -51.96
C ILE A 9 15.18 -24.69 -50.63
N THR A 10 15.64 -25.92 -50.35
CA THR A 10 15.35 -26.61 -49.08
C THR A 10 15.96 -25.89 -47.88
N LEU A 11 17.19 -25.37 -48.03
CA LEU A 11 17.86 -24.58 -46.98
C LEU A 11 17.15 -23.24 -46.72
N LEU A 12 16.67 -22.57 -47.77
CA LEU A 12 15.88 -21.34 -47.68
C LEU A 12 14.52 -21.58 -46.99
N THR A 13 13.84 -22.70 -47.27
CA THR A 13 12.58 -23.04 -46.59
C THR A 13 12.76 -23.37 -45.12
N LEU A 14 13.91 -23.93 -44.72
CA LEU A 14 14.20 -24.21 -43.31
C LEU A 14 14.48 -22.93 -42.51
N CYS A 15 15.08 -21.92 -43.14
CA CYS A 15 15.33 -20.60 -42.54
C CYS A 15 14.08 -19.70 -42.48
N LEU A 16 13.03 -20.02 -43.26
CA LEU A 16 11.75 -19.31 -43.26
C LEU A 16 10.70 -19.94 -42.35
N LEU A 17 11.00 -21.08 -41.72
CA LEU A 17 10.20 -21.54 -40.58
C LEU A 17 10.42 -20.51 -39.46
N PRO A 18 9.39 -19.76 -39.05
CA PRO A 18 9.50 -18.95 -37.85
C PRO A 18 9.68 -19.95 -36.72
N GLY A 19 10.94 -20.19 -36.34
CA GLY A 19 11.23 -20.77 -35.04
C GLY A 19 10.50 -19.88 -34.07
N ILE A 20 9.51 -20.44 -33.37
CA ILE A 20 8.86 -19.73 -32.28
C ILE A 20 9.95 -19.55 -31.22
N LEU A 21 10.72 -18.47 -31.37
CA LEU A 21 11.58 -17.94 -30.34
C LEU A 21 10.63 -17.41 -29.29
N TYR A 22 10.13 -18.31 -28.46
CA TYR A 22 9.62 -17.93 -27.15
C TYR A 22 10.82 -17.37 -26.39
N ALA A 23 11.06 -16.07 -26.56
CA ALA A 23 11.54 -15.27 -25.46
C ALA A 23 10.38 -15.18 -24.44
N GLN A 24 10.01 -16.32 -23.84
CA GLN A 24 9.10 -16.33 -22.70
C GLN A 24 9.93 -15.83 -21.54
N GLN A 25 9.91 -14.52 -21.32
CA GLN A 25 10.13 -14.05 -19.96
C GLN A 25 9.14 -14.82 -19.07
N PRO A 26 9.61 -15.39 -17.95
CA PRO A 26 8.71 -16.05 -17.02
C PRO A 26 7.61 -15.07 -16.64
N GLU A 27 6.37 -15.56 -16.58
CA GLU A 27 5.21 -14.74 -16.24
C GLU A 27 5.47 -14.03 -14.91
N SER A 28 5.22 -12.72 -14.88
CA SER A 28 5.38 -11.95 -13.65
C SER A 28 4.45 -12.53 -12.58
N PRO A 29 4.95 -12.84 -11.37
CA PRO A 29 4.09 -13.25 -10.25
C PRO A 29 2.97 -12.25 -9.91
N LEU A 30 3.09 -11.00 -10.40
CA LEU A 30 2.04 -9.99 -10.26
C LEU A 30 0.78 -10.34 -11.06
N LEU A 31 0.91 -11.03 -12.20
CA LEU A 31 -0.24 -11.42 -13.02
C LEU A 31 -1.06 -12.52 -12.34
N SER A 32 -0.39 -13.54 -11.78
CA SER A 32 -1.07 -14.57 -10.99
C SER A 32 -1.71 -13.99 -9.73
N SER A 33 -1.01 -13.11 -9.01
CA SER A 33 -1.56 -12.42 -7.83
C SER A 33 -2.79 -11.56 -8.18
N PHE A 34 -2.77 -10.88 -9.33
CA PHE A 34 -3.91 -10.11 -9.79
C PHE A 34 -5.10 -11.00 -10.19
N ALA A 35 -4.85 -12.13 -10.85
CA ALA A 35 -5.89 -13.11 -11.17
C ALA A 35 -6.53 -13.69 -9.90
N GLU A 36 -5.73 -14.03 -8.89
CA GLU A 36 -6.20 -14.45 -7.57
C GLU A 36 -7.07 -13.37 -6.91
N TYR A 37 -6.61 -12.11 -6.90
CA TYR A 37 -7.42 -10.98 -6.41
C TYR A 37 -8.77 -10.88 -7.14
N GLN A 38 -8.80 -11.02 -8.46
CA GLN A 38 -10.06 -10.97 -9.22
C GLN A 38 -11.00 -12.11 -8.83
N GLU A 39 -10.48 -13.32 -8.62
CA GLU A 39 -11.29 -14.47 -8.20
C GLU A 39 -11.81 -14.31 -6.77
N MET A 40 -10.96 -13.88 -5.83
CA MET A 40 -11.36 -13.53 -4.47
C MET A 40 -12.44 -12.46 -4.45
N LYS A 41 -12.32 -11.44 -5.31
CA LYS A 41 -13.31 -10.37 -5.42
C LYS A 41 -14.66 -10.90 -5.92
N LYS A 42 -14.67 -11.79 -6.91
CA LYS A 42 -15.88 -12.41 -7.46
C LYS A 42 -16.56 -13.38 -6.49
N SER A 43 -15.76 -14.14 -5.74
CA SER A 43 -16.23 -15.20 -4.83
C SER A 43 -16.47 -14.71 -3.40
N SER A 44 -16.19 -13.44 -3.10
CA SER A 44 -16.36 -12.87 -1.77
C SER A 44 -17.82 -13.01 -1.28
N PRO A 45 -18.07 -13.69 -0.14
CA PRO A 45 -19.42 -13.84 0.41
C PRO A 45 -19.99 -12.52 0.95
N PHE A 46 -19.14 -11.49 1.10
CA PHE A 46 -19.54 -10.22 1.68
C PHE A 46 -20.17 -9.26 0.66
N GLY A 47 -19.87 -9.42 -0.64
CA GLY A 47 -20.41 -8.54 -1.69
C GLY A 47 -20.15 -7.04 -1.47
N LEU A 48 -19.08 -6.69 -0.76
CA LEU A 48 -18.79 -5.32 -0.35
C LEU A 48 -18.03 -4.55 -1.43
N GLU A 49 -18.41 -3.28 -1.60
CA GLU A 49 -17.64 -2.31 -2.35
C GLU A 49 -16.78 -1.48 -1.38
N TRP A 50 -15.49 -1.35 -1.70
CA TRP A 50 -14.59 -0.51 -0.93
C TRP A 50 -14.91 0.96 -1.20
N LEU A 51 -15.29 1.68 -0.16
CA LEU A 51 -15.48 3.14 -0.21
C LEU A 51 -14.21 3.85 0.28
N SER A 52 -13.77 4.86 -0.45
CA SER A 52 -12.73 5.76 0.05
C SER A 52 -13.31 6.68 1.13
N LEU A 53 -12.84 6.52 2.37
CA LEU A 53 -13.22 7.35 3.51
C LEU A 53 -12.17 8.42 3.83
N GLY A 54 -11.07 8.50 3.07
CA GLY A 54 -9.99 9.44 3.34
C GLY A 54 -9.08 9.03 4.52
N PRO A 55 -8.33 9.98 5.13
CA PRO A 55 -8.29 11.42 4.81
C PRO A 55 -7.93 11.69 3.35
N VAL A 56 -8.67 12.57 2.66
CA VAL A 56 -8.45 12.87 1.23
C VAL A 56 -7.50 14.05 0.97
N ILE A 57 -7.21 14.84 2.00
CA ILE A 57 -6.36 16.04 1.90
C ILE A 57 -4.88 15.75 2.18
N ASN A 58 -4.56 14.55 2.69
CA ASN A 58 -3.20 14.13 2.95
C ASN A 58 -2.78 13.06 1.95
N SER A 59 -1.74 13.32 1.16
CA SER A 59 -1.21 12.40 0.15
C SER A 59 -0.01 11.59 0.65
N ALA A 60 0.33 11.69 1.93
CA ALA A 60 1.42 10.91 2.51
C ALA A 60 1.04 9.42 2.61
N ARG A 61 2.05 8.57 2.82
CA ARG A 61 1.84 7.15 3.07
C ARG A 61 1.26 6.94 4.46
N VAL A 62 0.18 6.16 4.53
CA VAL A 62 -0.36 5.66 5.80
C VAL A 62 0.60 4.62 6.38
N GLU A 63 1.02 4.83 7.63
CA GLU A 63 1.89 3.91 8.37
C GLU A 63 1.08 3.04 9.33
N ALA A 64 0.05 3.62 9.97
CA ALA A 64 -0.79 2.90 10.92
C ALA A 64 -2.23 3.45 10.90
N VAL A 65 -3.19 2.57 11.19
CA VAL A 65 -4.61 2.89 11.36
C VAL A 65 -5.08 2.23 12.65
N GLN A 66 -5.81 2.97 13.49
CA GLN A 66 -6.43 2.45 14.71
C GLN A 66 -7.91 2.85 14.74
N VAL A 67 -8.74 1.95 15.25
CA VAL A 67 -10.17 2.21 15.51
C VAL A 67 -10.39 2.06 17.00
N ASP A 68 -11.11 3.01 17.59
CA ASP A 68 -11.48 2.92 18.99
C ASP A 68 -12.49 1.76 19.19
N PRO A 69 -12.16 0.76 20.03
CA PRO A 69 -13.01 -0.41 20.21
C PRO A 69 -14.29 -0.12 21.02
N ILE A 70 -14.32 0.97 21.79
CA ILE A 70 -15.46 1.43 22.57
C ILE A 70 -16.32 2.39 21.74
N ARG A 71 -15.69 3.16 20.84
CA ARG A 71 -16.34 4.16 19.97
C ARG A 71 -16.01 3.87 18.49
N PRO A 72 -16.69 2.92 17.82
CA PRO A 72 -16.34 2.50 16.45
C PRO A 72 -16.34 3.60 15.38
N GLY A 73 -17.03 4.73 15.63
CA GLY A 73 -16.99 5.92 14.76
C GLY A 73 -15.72 6.75 14.90
N THR A 74 -14.89 6.48 15.91
CA THR A 74 -13.62 7.14 16.19
C THR A 74 -12.46 6.33 15.62
N MET A 75 -11.69 6.97 14.74
CA MET A 75 -10.58 6.33 14.03
C MET A 75 -9.41 7.28 13.94
N TYR A 76 -8.22 6.70 13.85
CA TYR A 76 -6.96 7.39 13.77
C TYR A 76 -6.17 6.87 12.57
N VAL A 77 -5.56 7.77 11.82
CA VAL A 77 -4.67 7.43 10.70
C VAL A 77 -3.37 8.20 10.88
N ALA A 78 -2.28 7.45 11.03
CA ALA A 78 -0.93 7.96 11.14
C ALA A 78 -0.23 7.96 9.79
N PHE A 79 0.42 9.06 9.46
CA PHE A 79 1.15 9.22 8.21
C PHE A 79 2.64 9.46 8.44
N GLY A 80 3.47 8.76 7.67
CA GLY A 80 4.92 8.85 7.76
C GLY A 80 5.47 10.24 7.44
N SER A 81 4.78 10.99 6.58
CA SER A 81 5.11 12.36 6.20
C SER A 81 3.87 13.26 6.22
N GLY A 82 2.99 13.10 7.21
CA GLY A 82 1.67 13.75 7.15
C GLY A 82 0.91 13.87 8.47
N ASN A 83 1.56 13.71 9.62
CA ASN A 83 0.97 13.87 10.94
C ASN A 83 -0.07 12.78 11.32
N LEU A 84 -0.70 12.91 12.48
CA LEU A 84 -1.78 12.08 12.98
C LEU A 84 -3.14 12.74 12.72
N TRP A 85 -4.06 11.97 12.14
CA TRP A 85 -5.41 12.40 11.82
C TRP A 85 -6.44 11.60 12.58
N LYS A 86 -7.50 12.26 13.05
CA LYS A 86 -8.62 11.67 13.78
C LYS A 86 -9.93 11.93 13.06
N SER A 87 -10.77 10.90 12.98
CA SER A 87 -12.20 11.01 12.67
C SER A 87 -13.01 10.62 13.90
N VAL A 88 -14.22 11.17 14.01
CA VAL A 88 -15.21 10.81 15.06
C VAL A 88 -16.58 10.49 14.45
N ASN A 89 -16.65 10.37 13.13
CA ASN A 89 -17.89 10.21 12.37
C ASN A 89 -17.74 9.20 11.24
N ASN A 90 -17.16 8.03 11.54
CA ASN A 90 -17.01 6.92 10.60
C ASN A 90 -16.16 7.27 9.36
N GLY A 91 -15.16 8.14 9.51
CA GLY A 91 -14.29 8.56 8.42
C GLY A 91 -14.92 9.59 7.48
N LEU A 92 -16.11 10.14 7.76
CA LEU A 92 -16.72 11.16 6.89
C LEU A 92 -15.90 12.46 6.89
N THR A 93 -15.36 12.85 8.05
CA THR A 93 -14.43 13.98 8.17
C THR A 93 -13.24 13.63 9.06
N TRP A 94 -12.12 14.33 8.82
CA TRP A 94 -10.85 14.10 9.49
C TRP A 94 -10.25 15.43 9.95
N LYS A 95 -9.61 15.43 11.11
CA LYS A 95 -8.85 16.57 11.64
C LYS A 95 -7.43 16.13 12.02
N PRO A 96 -6.39 16.94 11.74
CA PRO A 96 -5.10 16.72 12.36
C PRO A 96 -5.22 16.95 13.88
N ILE A 97 -4.48 16.19 14.68
CA ILE A 97 -4.53 16.29 16.16
C ILE A 97 -3.15 16.32 16.82
N PHE A 98 -2.08 16.42 16.04
CA PHE A 98 -0.70 16.42 16.53
C PHE A 98 0.14 17.50 15.81
N GLU A 99 -0.52 18.61 15.45
CA GLU A 99 0.09 19.74 14.73
C GLU A 99 1.00 20.62 15.60
N ASP A 100 0.76 20.66 16.91
CA ASP A 100 1.50 21.49 17.87
C ASP A 100 2.72 20.78 18.49
N GLN A 101 3.19 19.68 17.90
CA GLN A 101 4.30 18.88 18.40
C GLN A 101 5.48 18.87 17.43
N PRO A 102 6.73 18.71 17.90
CA PRO A 102 7.92 18.83 17.06
C PRO A 102 8.20 17.56 16.24
N ALA A 103 7.17 16.93 15.67
CA ALA A 103 7.32 15.82 14.74
C ALA A 103 6.16 15.77 13.75
N LEU A 104 6.50 15.74 12.46
CA LEU A 104 5.52 15.59 11.37
C LEU A 104 5.30 14.11 11.00
N GLY A 105 6.34 13.29 11.10
CA GLY A 105 6.27 11.89 10.72
C GLY A 105 5.79 11.03 11.86
N ILE A 106 4.74 10.24 11.61
CA ILE A 106 4.19 9.29 12.57
C ILE A 106 4.34 7.89 11.99
N GLY A 107 5.05 7.03 12.72
CA GLY A 107 5.37 5.68 12.28
C GLY A 107 4.46 4.63 12.88
N ASP A 108 3.91 4.91 14.07
CA ASP A 108 2.98 4.01 14.73
C ASP A 108 2.09 4.73 15.74
N ILE A 109 0.94 4.14 16.04
CA ILE A 109 -0.02 4.56 17.05
C ILE A 109 -0.65 3.34 17.72
N ALA A 110 -0.80 3.42 19.04
CA ALA A 110 -1.54 2.43 19.84
C ALA A 110 -2.52 3.12 20.79
N LEU A 111 -3.74 2.60 20.85
CA LEU A 111 -4.73 2.94 21.88
C LEU A 111 -4.56 1.96 23.03
N ALA A 112 -4.54 2.44 24.27
CA ALA A 112 -4.44 1.55 25.43
C ALA A 112 -5.72 0.70 25.55
N PRO A 113 -5.61 -0.63 25.71
CA PRO A 113 -6.79 -1.49 25.87
C PRO A 113 -7.64 -1.18 27.10
N SER A 114 -7.04 -0.58 28.14
CA SER A 114 -7.74 -0.21 29.39
C SER A 114 -8.55 1.08 29.26
N ASP A 115 -8.12 2.00 28.41
CA ASP A 115 -8.78 3.28 28.17
C ASP A 115 -8.33 3.84 26.80
N PRO A 116 -9.20 3.85 25.77
CA PRO A 116 -8.85 4.36 24.45
C PRO A 116 -8.51 5.86 24.37
N ASN A 117 -8.73 6.64 25.43
CA ASN A 117 -8.22 8.03 25.49
C ASN A 117 -6.71 8.07 25.78
N ILE A 118 -6.15 6.97 26.32
CA ILE A 118 -4.70 6.84 26.47
C ILE A 118 -4.12 6.38 25.13
N ILE A 119 -3.40 7.28 24.47
CA ILE A 119 -2.78 7.05 23.16
C ILE A 119 -1.27 7.09 23.31
N TYR A 120 -0.59 6.10 22.75
CA TYR A 120 0.86 6.12 22.55
C TYR A 120 1.17 6.35 21.08
N LEU A 121 2.05 7.32 20.80
CA LEU A 121 2.39 7.73 19.45
C LEU A 121 3.90 7.61 19.21
N GLY A 122 4.30 6.74 18.28
CA GLY A 122 5.68 6.61 17.83
C GLY A 122 5.97 7.56 16.67
N THR A 123 6.86 8.52 16.89
CA THR A 123 7.23 9.48 15.84
C THR A 123 8.42 8.98 14.99
N GLY A 124 8.52 9.49 13.77
CA GLY A 124 9.45 9.05 12.73
C GLY A 124 8.76 8.18 11.68
N GLU A 125 9.40 7.97 10.53
CA GLU A 125 8.82 7.20 9.42
C GLU A 125 9.49 5.83 9.26
N SER A 126 8.71 4.79 8.91
CA SER A 126 9.23 3.42 8.73
C SER A 126 10.04 3.24 7.42
N LEU A 127 9.92 4.20 6.50
CA LEU A 127 10.49 4.17 5.16
C LEU A 127 12.02 4.22 5.20
N LYS A 128 12.70 3.08 5.21
CA LYS A 128 14.16 3.05 5.10
C LYS A 128 14.59 3.13 3.64
N LYS A 129 14.55 4.32 3.03
CA LYS A 129 15.03 4.52 1.65
C LYS A 129 16.45 5.10 1.62
N PRO A 130 17.39 4.49 0.86
CA PRO A 130 18.77 5.00 0.75
C PRO A 130 18.89 6.38 0.08
N ARG A 131 17.89 6.81 -0.69
CA ARG A 131 17.95 8.02 -1.54
C ARG A 131 16.78 9.00 -1.38
N ASN A 132 15.89 8.77 -0.40
CA ASN A 132 14.76 9.67 -0.15
C ASN A 132 14.81 10.20 1.28
N PHE A 133 14.23 11.39 1.48
CA PHE A 133 14.01 11.95 2.81
C PHE A 133 13.03 11.05 3.58
N THR A 134 13.41 10.67 4.80
CA THR A 134 12.60 9.90 5.75
C THR A 134 12.37 10.80 6.95
N MET A 135 11.13 10.96 7.42
CA MET A 135 10.88 11.94 8.48
C MET A 135 11.52 11.47 9.78
N PRO A 136 12.33 12.33 10.44
CA PRO A 136 12.88 11.99 11.75
C PRO A 136 11.76 11.98 12.80
N GLY A 137 11.96 11.17 13.84
CA GLY A 137 11.14 11.17 15.04
C GLY A 137 11.77 11.96 16.17
N THR A 138 10.95 12.39 17.12
CA THR A 138 11.35 12.98 18.40
C THR A 138 11.02 12.08 19.60
N GLY A 139 10.79 10.78 19.35
CA GLY A 139 10.54 9.77 20.38
C GLY A 139 9.08 9.33 20.43
N VAL A 140 8.63 8.94 21.63
CA VAL A 140 7.27 8.46 21.88
C VAL A 140 6.50 9.50 22.70
N TYR A 141 5.28 9.80 22.27
CA TYR A 141 4.37 10.70 22.97
C TYR A 141 3.23 9.90 23.60
N LYS A 142 2.65 10.45 24.67
CA LYS A 142 1.48 9.92 25.34
C LYS A 142 0.41 11.01 25.41
N SER A 143 -0.82 10.68 25.05
CA SER A 143 -2.02 11.45 25.41
C SER A 143 -2.82 10.69 26.47
N GLU A 144 -3.56 11.41 27.30
CA GLU A 144 -4.50 10.87 28.29
C GLU A 144 -5.94 11.32 28.03
N ASP A 145 -6.16 12.07 26.94
CA ASP A 145 -7.40 12.76 26.59
C ASP A 145 -7.89 12.51 25.16
N GLY A 146 -7.10 11.82 24.33
CA GLY A 146 -7.51 11.16 23.09
C GLY A 146 -7.55 11.98 21.82
#